data_AF-A0A2T4VDC8-F1
#
_entry.id   AF-A0A2T4VDC8-F1
#
_cell.length_a   1.000
_cell.length_b   1.000
_cell.length_c   1.000
_cell.angle_alpha   90.00
_cell.angle_beta   90.00
_cell.angle_gamma   90.00
#
_symmetry.space_group_name_H-M   'P 1'
#
loop_
_entity.id
_entity.type
_entity.pdbx_description
1 polymer ?
#
loop_
_entity_poly.entity_id
_entity_poly.type
_entity_poly.pdbx_seq_one_letter_code
_entity_poly.pdbx_strand_id
1 'polypeptide(L)'
;MIINLLRFSFKEGVTEAEKRRALAAISRTAAVDSVSFSVIGQDLGDPTEGYTHSYCVGIPDLAALDRYLSEPVHREGDFVFAPVVAKLTRVALSDDTDPALSEKLMAIHARKMAADPEWANLLRAVPGMRING
;
A
#
# COMPACT_ATOMS: atom_id res chain seq x y z
N MET A 1 7.43 12.37 -8.94
CA MET A 1 7.43 11.00 -8.42
C MET A 1 6.66 10.93 -7.12
N ILE A 2 5.74 9.99 -7.04
CA ILE A 2 4.93 9.71 -5.85
C ILE A 2 5.59 8.57 -5.07
N ILE A 3 5.93 8.80 -3.81
CA ILE A 3 6.38 7.77 -2.88
C ILE A 3 5.25 7.40 -1.95
N ASN A 4 5.01 6.10 -1.80
CA ASN A 4 4.12 5.55 -0.78
C ASN A 4 4.92 4.64 0.16
N LEU A 5 4.97 5.01 1.43
CA LEU A 5 5.60 4.26 2.51
C LEU A 5 4.52 3.71 3.45
N LEU A 6 4.56 2.41 3.69
CA LEU A 6 3.74 1.72 4.68
C LEU A 6 4.64 1.18 5.79
N ARG A 7 4.25 1.38 7.05
CA ARG A 7 4.81 0.63 8.19
C ARG A 7 3.69 -0.22 8.76
N PHE A 8 3.95 -1.50 9.02
CA PHE A 8 2.91 -2.42 9.45
C PHE A 8 3.41 -3.53 10.37
N SER A 9 2.47 -4.22 11.02
CA SER A 9 2.69 -5.46 11.75
C SER A 9 1.56 -6.45 11.47
N PHE A 10 1.86 -7.74 11.62
CA PHE A 10 0.90 -8.84 11.40
C PHE A 10 0.09 -9.13 12.66
N LYS A 11 -1.11 -9.69 12.49
CA LYS A 11 -1.96 -10.20 13.57
C LYS A 11 -1.23 -11.28 14.37
N GLU A 12 -1.55 -11.37 15.65
CA GLU A 12 -1.12 -12.48 16.49
C GLU A 12 -1.66 -13.80 15.92
N GLY A 13 -0.85 -14.86 15.99
CA GLY A 13 -1.20 -16.19 15.48
C GLY A 13 -1.00 -16.38 13.97
N VAL A 14 -0.71 -15.34 13.19
CA VAL A 14 -0.35 -15.48 11.76
C VAL A 14 0.96 -16.27 11.65
N THR A 15 0.91 -17.37 10.91
CA THR A 15 2.05 -18.27 10.72
C THR A 15 3.15 -17.63 9.88
N GLU A 16 4.39 -18.10 10.02
CA GLU A 16 5.49 -17.64 9.17
C GLU A 16 5.25 -17.90 7.67
N ALA A 17 4.50 -18.96 7.34
CA ALA A 17 4.11 -19.22 5.95
C ALA A 17 3.13 -18.16 5.43
N GLU A 18 2.17 -17.73 6.23
CA GLU A 18 1.24 -16.65 5.87
C GLU A 18 1.94 -15.30 5.76
N LYS A 19 2.85 -14.97 6.68
CA LYS A 19 3.68 -13.76 6.59
C LYS A 19 4.48 -13.75 5.29
N ARG A 20 5.17 -14.86 4.96
CA ARG A 20 5.91 -14.97 3.69
C ARG A 20 5.00 -14.82 2.46
N ARG A 21 3.80 -15.40 2.48
CA ARG A 21 2.82 -15.25 1.40
C ARG A 21 2.38 -13.79 1.22
N ALA A 22 2.11 -13.09 2.32
CA ALA A 22 1.71 -11.69 2.32
C ALA A 22 2.84 -10.77 1.83
N LEU A 23 4.06 -10.96 2.31
CA LEU A 23 5.24 -10.22 1.84
C LEU A 23 5.49 -10.47 0.34
N ALA A 24 5.42 -11.72 -0.10
CA ALA A 24 5.57 -12.04 -1.52
C ALA A 24 4.46 -11.44 -2.39
N ALA A 25 3.23 -11.30 -1.86
CA ALA A 25 2.13 -10.66 -2.56
C ALA A 25 2.41 -9.17 -2.80
N ILE A 26 2.82 -8.43 -1.77
CA ILE A 26 3.21 -7.02 -1.91
C ILE A 26 4.40 -6.89 -2.87
N SER A 27 5.42 -7.75 -2.74
CA SER A 27 6.58 -7.71 -3.64
C SER A 27 6.20 -7.89 -5.11
N ARG A 28 5.22 -8.78 -5.42
CA ARG A 28 4.72 -8.96 -6.79
C ARG A 28 3.97 -7.73 -7.28
N THR A 29 3.09 -7.16 -6.44
CA THR A 29 2.40 -5.90 -6.77
C THR A 29 3.40 -4.78 -7.06
N ALA A 30 4.54 -4.76 -6.38
CA ALA A 30 5.57 -3.72 -6.53
C ALA A 30 6.62 -4.00 -7.62
N ALA A 31 6.43 -5.05 -8.44
CA ALA A 31 7.34 -5.46 -9.51
C ALA A 31 6.79 -5.18 -10.92
N VAL A 32 5.69 -4.44 -11.01
CA VAL A 32 5.01 -4.10 -12.25
C VAL A 32 5.67 -2.90 -12.94
N ASP A 33 5.46 -2.76 -14.25
CA ASP A 33 6.09 -1.71 -15.07
C ASP A 33 5.73 -0.27 -14.63
N SER A 34 4.64 -0.11 -13.87
CA SER A 34 4.22 1.18 -13.32
C SER A 34 5.03 1.64 -12.09
N VAL A 35 5.96 0.81 -11.61
CA VAL A 35 6.81 1.08 -10.43
C VAL A 35 8.25 1.37 -10.84
N SER A 36 8.81 2.49 -10.36
CA SER A 36 10.21 2.86 -10.58
C SER A 36 11.17 2.07 -9.69
N PHE A 37 10.79 1.88 -8.43
CA PHE A 37 11.53 1.09 -7.46
C PHE A 37 10.63 0.69 -6.30
N SER A 38 11.01 -0.37 -5.59
CA SER A 38 10.36 -0.75 -4.35
C SER A 38 11.34 -1.38 -3.37
N VAL A 39 11.03 -1.29 -2.08
CA VAL A 39 11.74 -1.95 -0.99
C VAL A 39 10.72 -2.48 0.00
N ILE A 40 10.88 -3.72 0.44
CA ILE A 40 10.11 -4.30 1.53
C ILE A 40 11.04 -5.04 2.48
N GLY A 41 10.84 -4.89 3.78
CA GLY A 41 11.71 -5.51 4.77
C GLY A 41 11.39 -5.13 6.19
N GLN A 42 12.41 -5.19 7.05
CA GLN A 42 12.31 -4.87 8.46
C GLN A 42 12.02 -3.38 8.69
N ASP A 43 11.12 -3.08 9.63
CA ASP A 43 10.97 -1.72 10.14
C ASP A 43 12.10 -1.40 11.14
N LEU A 44 12.80 -0.29 10.91
CA LEU A 44 13.90 0.18 11.75
C LEU A 44 13.53 1.44 12.56
N GLY A 45 12.24 1.75 12.66
CA GLY A 45 11.75 2.89 13.46
C GLY A 45 11.73 2.58 14.96
N ASP A 46 11.05 3.43 15.74
CA ASP A 46 10.92 3.24 17.18
C ASP A 46 10.17 1.92 17.49
N PRO A 47 10.82 0.94 18.16
CA PRO A 47 10.19 -0.35 18.48
C PRO A 47 8.93 -0.23 19.34
N THR A 48 8.80 0.85 20.13
CA THR A 48 7.62 1.09 20.98
C THR A 48 6.36 1.38 20.17
N GLU A 49 6.50 1.75 18.90
CA GLU A 49 5.37 1.94 17.98
C GLU A 49 4.77 0.61 17.50
N GLY A 50 5.47 -0.51 17.67
CA GLY A 50 4.95 -1.85 17.37
C GLY A 50 4.81 -2.18 15.87
N TYR A 51 5.51 -1.46 15.00
CA TYR A 51 5.69 -1.84 13.59
C TYR A 51 6.87 -2.82 13.47
N THR A 52 6.77 -3.79 12.55
CA THR A 52 7.81 -4.81 12.36
C THR A 52 8.33 -4.84 10.93
N HIS A 53 7.52 -4.37 9.98
CA HIS A 53 7.86 -4.34 8.57
C HIS A 53 7.59 -2.96 7.98
N SER A 54 8.37 -2.63 6.96
CA SER A 54 8.24 -1.42 6.15
C SER A 54 8.19 -1.79 4.67
N TYR A 55 7.37 -1.07 3.91
CA TYR A 55 7.26 -1.17 2.45
C TYR A 55 7.30 0.23 1.84
N CYS A 56 8.15 0.45 0.86
CA CYS A 56 8.25 1.69 0.10
C CYS A 56 8.11 1.37 -1.39
N VAL A 57 7.34 2.19 -2.10
CA VAL A 57 7.22 2.13 -3.56
C VAL A 57 7.27 3.52 -4.15
N GLY A 58 8.08 3.67 -5.20
CA GLY A 58 8.15 4.87 -6.02
C GLY A 58 7.41 4.70 -7.33
N ILE A 59 6.47 5.60 -7.60
CA ILE A 59 5.64 5.61 -8.80
C ILE A 59 5.91 6.92 -9.56
N PRO A 60 6.28 6.90 -10.85
CA PRO A 60 6.77 8.08 -11.56
C PRO A 60 5.82 9.28 -11.53
N ASP A 61 4.53 9.04 -11.80
CA ASP A 61 3.51 10.08 -12.03
C ASP A 61 2.09 9.54 -11.79
N LEU A 62 1.09 10.41 -11.96
CA LEU A 62 -0.33 10.07 -11.78
C LEU A 62 -0.84 9.03 -12.78
N ALA A 63 -0.33 9.01 -14.01
CA ALA A 63 -0.76 8.04 -15.02
C ALA A 63 -0.22 6.64 -14.69
N ALA A 64 1.02 6.55 -14.19
CA ALA A 64 1.60 5.34 -13.66
C ALA A 64 0.86 4.87 -12.41
N LEU A 65 0.48 5.77 -11.49
CA LEU A 65 -0.33 5.40 -10.33
C LEU A 65 -1.69 4.82 -10.73
N ASP A 66 -2.35 5.43 -11.72
CA ASP A 66 -3.65 4.92 -12.17
C ASP A 66 -3.54 3.51 -12.76
N ARG A 67 -2.48 3.26 -13.56
CA ARG A 67 -2.17 1.91 -14.04
C ARG A 67 -1.88 0.96 -12.89
N TYR A 68 -0.94 1.31 -12.01
CA TYR A 68 -0.56 0.54 -10.82
C TYR A 68 -1.78 0.10 -10.00
N LEU A 69 -2.70 1.03 -9.74
CA LEU A 69 -3.92 0.75 -8.96
C LEU A 69 -4.94 -0.09 -9.75
N SER A 70 -4.97 0.00 -11.07
CA SER A 70 -5.92 -0.73 -11.93
C SER A 70 -5.44 -2.13 -12.32
N GLU A 71 -4.17 -2.45 -12.13
CA GLU A 71 -3.64 -3.77 -12.45
C GLU A 71 -4.23 -4.87 -11.54
N PRO A 72 -4.65 -6.03 -12.10
CA PRO A 72 -5.23 -7.12 -11.31
C PRO A 72 -4.34 -7.58 -10.16
N VAL A 73 -3.03 -7.60 -10.38
CA VAL A 73 -2.03 -8.00 -9.37
C VAL A 73 -2.03 -7.08 -8.14
N HIS A 74 -2.44 -5.82 -8.28
CA HIS A 74 -2.59 -4.93 -7.12
C HIS A 74 -3.76 -5.37 -6.25
N ARG A 75 -4.91 -5.64 -6.87
CA ARG A 75 -6.08 -6.11 -6.14
C ARG A 75 -5.78 -7.45 -5.47
N GLU A 76 -5.29 -8.42 -6.23
CA GLU A 76 -4.95 -9.75 -5.70
C GLU A 76 -3.94 -9.68 -4.56
N GLY A 77 -2.93 -8.80 -4.67
CA GLY A 77 -1.96 -8.54 -3.61
C GLY A 77 -2.63 -8.07 -2.32
N ASP A 78 -3.51 -7.07 -2.41
CA ASP A 78 -4.23 -6.53 -1.25
C ASP A 78 -5.10 -7.59 -0.56
N PHE A 79 -5.81 -8.44 -1.32
CA PHE A 79 -6.64 -9.51 -0.76
C PHE A 79 -5.83 -10.60 -0.03
N VAL A 80 -4.56 -10.79 -0.36
CA VAL A 80 -3.66 -11.67 0.40
C VAL A 80 -3.08 -10.95 1.61
N PHE A 81 -2.74 -9.67 1.47
CA PHE A 81 -2.03 -8.90 2.50
C PHE A 81 -2.96 -8.39 3.61
N ALA A 82 -4.01 -7.64 3.25
CA ALA A 82 -4.86 -6.93 4.20
C ALA A 82 -5.45 -7.82 5.32
N PRO A 83 -5.89 -9.08 5.08
CA PRO A 83 -6.49 -9.91 6.13
C PRO A 83 -5.55 -10.26 7.27
N VAL A 84 -4.22 -10.27 7.05
CA VAL A 84 -3.23 -10.67 8.06
C VAL A 84 -2.59 -9.49 8.80
N VAL A 85 -2.94 -8.25 8.45
CA VAL A 85 -2.37 -7.03 9.04
C VAL A 85 -3.09 -6.66 10.33
N ALA A 86 -2.34 -6.45 11.41
CA ALA A 86 -2.86 -5.96 12.69
C ALA A 86 -2.92 -4.44 12.75
N LYS A 87 -1.88 -3.79 12.22
CA LYS A 87 -1.66 -2.35 12.32
C LYS A 87 -0.93 -1.89 11.08
N LEU A 88 -1.34 -0.74 10.55
CA LEU A 88 -0.69 -0.12 9.41
C LEU A 88 -0.75 1.41 9.54
N THR A 89 0.34 2.06 9.18
CA THR A 89 0.37 3.50 8.90
C THR A 89 0.90 3.74 7.49
N ARG A 90 0.47 4.84 6.88
CA ARG A 90 0.87 5.27 5.56
C ARG A 90 1.44 6.68 5.62
N VAL A 91 2.56 6.88 4.95
CA VAL A 91 3.11 8.19 4.61
C VAL A 91 3.24 8.26 3.10
N ALA A 92 2.73 9.32 2.50
CA ALA A 92 2.92 9.60 1.09
C ALA A 92 3.63 10.95 0.92
N LEU A 93 4.53 11.02 -0.04
CA LEU A 93 5.26 12.24 -0.40
C LEU A 93 5.50 12.29 -1.90
N SER A 94 5.74 13.49 -2.41
CA SER A 94 6.06 13.73 -3.81
C SER A 94 7.03 14.89 -3.94
N ASP A 95 7.88 14.85 -4.96
CA ASP A 95 8.68 15.99 -5.43
C ASP A 95 7.95 16.85 -6.48
N ASP A 96 6.76 16.42 -6.92
CA ASP A 96 5.86 17.20 -7.76
C ASP A 96 5.24 18.34 -6.94
N THR A 97 5.44 19.58 -7.43
CA THR A 97 5.06 20.83 -6.77
C THR A 97 3.65 21.30 -7.13
N ASP A 98 2.89 20.54 -7.91
CA ASP A 98 1.50 20.86 -8.23
C ASP A 98 0.65 20.93 -6.94
N PRO A 99 0.09 22.09 -6.59
CA PRO A 99 -0.72 22.24 -5.38
C PRO A 99 -2.00 21.38 -5.41
N ALA A 100 -2.46 20.95 -6.59
CA ALA A 100 -3.62 20.08 -6.75
C ALA A 100 -3.27 18.59 -6.74
N LEU A 101 -2.01 18.20 -6.55
CA LEU A 101 -1.58 16.80 -6.61
C LEU A 101 -2.34 15.90 -5.61
N SER A 102 -2.51 16.38 -4.38
CA SER A 102 -3.23 15.63 -3.34
C SER A 102 -4.67 15.33 -3.75
N GLU A 103 -5.37 16.33 -4.30
CA GLU A 103 -6.74 16.17 -4.80
C GLU A 103 -6.80 15.16 -5.95
N LYS A 104 -5.87 15.24 -6.90
CA LYS A 104 -5.78 14.31 -8.04
C LYS A 104 -5.51 12.87 -7.59
N LEU A 105 -4.63 12.67 -6.61
CA LEU A 105 -4.38 11.36 -6.00
C LEU A 105 -5.64 10.78 -5.35
N MET A 106 -6.37 11.61 -4.60
CA MET A 106 -7.61 11.20 -3.96
C MET A 106 -8.70 10.85 -4.98
N ALA A 107 -8.80 11.59 -6.08
CA ALA A 107 -9.73 11.27 -7.16
C ALA A 107 -9.47 9.89 -7.80
N ILE A 108 -8.20 9.52 -8.00
CA ILE A 108 -7.83 8.19 -8.52
C ILE A 108 -8.27 7.10 -7.53
N HIS A 109 -7.93 7.25 -6.25
CA HIS A 109 -8.34 6.28 -5.22
C HIS A 109 -9.86 6.17 -5.09
N ALA A 110 -10.57 7.30 -5.09
CA ALA A 110 -12.03 7.33 -5.01
C ALA A 110 -12.68 6.61 -6.19
N ARG A 111 -12.18 6.82 -7.41
CA ARG A 111 -12.64 6.08 -8.60
C ARG A 111 -12.44 4.58 -8.45
N LYS A 112 -11.28 4.12 -7.96
CA LYS A 112 -11.04 2.69 -7.70
C LYS A 112 -11.99 2.12 -6.65
N MET A 113 -12.18 2.82 -5.52
CA MET A 113 -13.10 2.38 -4.47
C MET A 113 -14.55 2.31 -4.93
N ALA A 114 -14.97 3.24 -5.80
CA ALA A 114 -16.31 3.22 -6.39
C ALA A 114 -16.48 2.06 -7.39
N ALA A 115 -15.44 1.74 -8.16
CA ALA A 115 -15.46 0.66 -9.13
C ALA A 115 -15.38 -0.74 -8.48
N ASP A 116 -14.79 -0.86 -7.28
CA ASP A 116 -14.59 -2.12 -6.58
C ASP A 116 -14.99 -2.02 -5.10
N PRO A 117 -16.30 -2.17 -4.79
CA PRO A 117 -16.80 -2.08 -3.41
C PRO A 117 -16.24 -3.15 -2.48
N GLU A 118 -15.90 -4.34 -3.00
CA GLU A 118 -15.32 -5.42 -2.20
C GLU A 118 -13.92 -5.04 -1.73
N TRP A 119 -13.08 -4.54 -2.65
CA TRP A 119 -11.77 -4.02 -2.31
C TRP A 119 -11.84 -2.81 -1.37
N ALA A 120 -12.80 -1.92 -1.57
CA ALA A 120 -13.03 -0.79 -0.67
C ALA A 120 -13.36 -1.26 0.75
N ASN A 121 -14.17 -2.31 0.91
CA ASN A 121 -14.50 -2.89 2.21
C ASN A 121 -13.30 -3.58 2.85
N LEU A 122 -12.50 -4.29 2.06
CA LEU A 122 -11.25 -4.90 2.53
C LEU A 122 -10.32 -3.86 3.16
N LEU A 123 -10.10 -2.72 2.49
CA LEU A 123 -9.23 -1.67 3.00
C LEU A 123 -9.77 -1.01 4.27
N ARG A 124 -11.09 -0.79 4.36
CA ARG A 124 -11.72 -0.25 5.58
C ARG A 124 -11.56 -1.18 6.79
N ALA A 125 -11.36 -2.47 6.56
CA ALA A 125 -11.14 -3.45 7.63
C ALA A 125 -9.70 -3.44 8.16
N VAL A 126 -8.75 -2.79 7.49
CA VAL A 126 -7.35 -2.71 7.93
C VAL A 126 -7.18 -1.61 8.99
N PRO A 127 -6.79 -1.95 10.23
CA PRO A 127 -6.62 -0.94 11.27
C PRO A 127 -5.53 0.08 10.94
N GLY A 128 -5.87 1.37 11.00
CA GLY A 128 -4.97 2.48 10.72
C GLY A 128 -4.82 2.84 9.24
N MET A 129 -5.38 2.04 8.33
CA MET A 129 -5.44 2.38 6.91
C MET A 129 -6.36 3.58 6.70
N ARG A 130 -5.80 4.69 6.24
CA ARG A 130 -6.54 5.88 5.81
C ARG A 130 -6.09 6.24 4.41
N ILE A 131 -7.03 6.29 3.48
CA ILE A 131 -6.84 6.93 2.18
C ILE A 131 -7.40 8.34 2.30
N ASN A 132 -6.81 9.14 3.19
CA ASN A 132 -7.14 10.55 3.33
C ASN A 132 -5.84 11.33 3.15
N GLY A 133 -5.94 12.48 2.47
CA GLY A 133 -4.91 13.52 2.54
C GLY A 133 -4.83 14.16 3.91
#